data_AF-A0A3D0TX37-F1
#
_entry.id   AF-A0A3D0TX37-F1
#
_cell.length_a   1.000
_cell.length_b   1.000
_cell.length_c   1.000
_cell.angle_alpha   90.00
_cell.angle_beta   90.00
_cell.angle_gamma   90.00
#
_symmetry.space_group_name_H-M   'P 1'
#
loop_
_entity.id
_entity.type
_entity.pdbx_description
1 polymer ?
#
loop_
_entity_poly.entity_id
_entity_poly.type
_entity_poly.pdbx_seq_one_letter_code
_entity_poly.pdbx_strand_id
1 'polypeptide(L)'
;MSGDAISFLRETEHLDFVAAVEQLADRLGIELRRTGGGEDPAERQRRKQLHALLERAAEFFHDQLLGSPHDGPARTYLRGRGYDRELVEKFQIGYAPPGRNALARVLLAGPPDADADADAAARAAAP
;
A
#
# COMPACT_ATOMS: atom_id res chain seq x y z
N MET A 1 -23.98 -10.41 25.20
CA MET A 1 -22.95 -9.53 24.58
C MET A 1 -21.66 -10.32 24.55
N SER A 2 -21.36 -10.97 23.44
CA SER A 2 -20.08 -11.63 23.19
C SER A 2 -19.68 -11.34 21.75
N GLY A 3 -19.24 -10.10 21.50
CA GLY A 3 -18.58 -9.76 20.25
C GLY A 3 -17.13 -10.18 20.38
N ASP A 4 -16.76 -11.25 19.70
CA ASP A 4 -15.35 -11.63 19.56
C ASP A 4 -14.62 -10.55 18.74
N ALA A 5 -13.40 -10.20 19.16
CA ALA A 5 -12.55 -9.22 18.46
C ALA A 5 -12.29 -9.63 17.01
N ILE A 6 -12.22 -10.94 16.76
CA ILE A 6 -12.05 -11.49 15.40
C ILE A 6 -13.30 -11.20 14.55
N SER A 7 -14.51 -11.40 15.09
CA SER A 7 -15.76 -11.12 14.37
C SER A 7 -15.89 -9.63 14.03
N PHE A 8 -15.51 -8.74 14.95
CA PHE A 8 -15.50 -7.30 14.69
C PHE A 8 -14.59 -6.94 13.51
N LEU A 9 -13.34 -7.43 13.50
CA LEU A 9 -12.37 -7.19 12.42
C LEU A 9 -12.87 -7.72 11.06
N ARG A 10 -13.48 -8.90 11.05
CA ARG A 10 -14.06 -9.48 9.82
C ARG A 10 -15.19 -8.63 9.26
N GLU A 11 -16.03 -8.05 10.11
CA GLU A 11 -17.14 -7.20 9.70
C GLU A 11 -16.69 -5.80 9.27
N THR A 12 -15.71 -5.20 9.96
CA THR A 12 -15.23 -3.85 9.65
C THR A 12 -14.28 -3.80 8.46
N GLU A 13 -13.42 -4.81 8.31
CA GLU A 13 -12.37 -4.84 7.29
C GLU A 13 -12.66 -5.85 6.18
N HIS A 14 -13.83 -6.49 6.20
CA HIS A 14 -14.25 -7.52 5.23
C HIS A 14 -13.23 -8.65 5.07
N LEU A 15 -12.53 -8.99 6.17
CA LEU A 15 -11.50 -10.01 6.19
C LEU A 15 -12.07 -11.42 6.39
N ASP A 16 -11.38 -12.42 5.87
CA ASP A 16 -11.63 -13.80 6.26
C ASP A 16 -11.10 -14.07 7.68
N PHE A 17 -11.46 -15.23 8.24
CA PHE A 17 -11.09 -15.57 9.62
C PHE A 17 -9.57 -15.60 9.82
N VAL A 18 -8.81 -16.10 8.86
CA VAL A 18 -7.36 -16.26 9.01
C VAL A 18 -6.67 -14.91 8.92
N ALA A 19 -7.09 -14.06 7.98
CA ALA A 19 -6.58 -12.70 7.83
C ALA A 19 -6.87 -11.83 9.05
N ALA A 20 -8.06 -11.96 9.65
CA ALA A 20 -8.41 -11.25 10.88
C ALA A 20 -7.55 -11.71 12.08
N VAL A 21 -7.24 -13.01 12.17
CA VAL A 21 -6.34 -13.56 13.20
C VAL A 21 -4.89 -13.10 12.98
N GLU A 22 -4.42 -13.07 11.73
CA GLU A 22 -3.09 -12.55 11.38
C GLU A 22 -2.95 -11.08 11.76
N GLN A 23 -3.91 -10.25 11.39
CA GLN A 23 -3.88 -8.82 11.72
C GLN A 23 -3.92 -8.57 13.24
N LEU A 24 -4.66 -9.39 14.00
CA LEU A 24 -4.70 -9.29 15.45
C LEU A 24 -3.37 -9.75 16.08
N ALA A 25 -2.77 -10.80 15.55
CA ALA A 25 -1.49 -11.31 16.00
C ALA A 25 -0.35 -10.32 15.69
N ASP A 26 -0.34 -9.69 14.52
CA ASP A 26 0.59 -8.62 14.16
C ASP A 26 0.48 -7.43 15.12
N ARG A 27 -0.75 -7.03 15.48
CA ARG A 27 -0.98 -5.95 16.46
C ARG A 27 -0.49 -6.31 17.87
N LEU A 28 -0.46 -7.59 18.22
CA LEU A 28 -0.05 -8.10 19.54
C LEU A 28 1.39 -8.64 19.56
N GLY A 29 2.08 -8.65 18.42
CA GLY A 29 3.43 -9.21 18.27
C GLY A 29 3.50 -10.74 18.48
N ILE A 30 2.42 -11.47 18.17
CA ILE A 30 2.34 -12.93 18.34
C ILE A 30 2.73 -13.61 17.02
N GLU A 31 3.77 -14.44 17.01
CA GLU A 31 4.12 -15.23 15.84
C GLU A 31 3.14 -16.40 15.62
N LEU A 32 2.38 -16.35 14.53
CA LEU A 32 1.48 -17.43 14.14
C LEU A 32 2.23 -18.48 13.30
N ARG A 33 2.32 -19.72 13.81
CA ARG A 33 2.76 -20.88 13.02
C ARG A 33 1.56 -21.52 12.32
N ARG A 34 1.52 -21.40 10.97
CA ARG A 34 0.47 -22.01 10.13
C ARG A 34 0.76 -23.50 9.94
N THR A 35 -0.06 -24.37 10.54
CA THR A 35 0.02 -25.83 10.36
C THR A 35 -1.05 -26.27 9.35
N GLY A 36 -0.71 -26.24 8.05
CA GLY A 36 -1.55 -26.79 6.96
C GLY A 36 -2.42 -25.75 6.23
N GLY A 37 -2.35 -25.77 4.89
CA GLY A 37 -3.23 -24.98 4.02
C GLY A 37 -2.97 -23.47 3.99
N GLY A 38 -1.71 -23.05 4.16
CA GLY A 38 -1.32 -21.65 3.96
C GLY A 38 -1.35 -21.28 2.48
N GLU A 39 -1.70 -20.03 2.20
CA GLU A 39 -1.58 -19.41 0.89
C GLU A 39 -0.21 -19.69 0.26
N ASP A 40 -0.15 -19.87 -1.07
CA ASP A 40 1.09 -20.11 -1.78
C ASP A 40 2.11 -18.99 -1.45
N PRO A 41 3.35 -19.31 -1.00
CA PRO A 41 4.41 -18.32 -0.83
C PRO A 41 4.58 -17.38 -2.02
N ALA A 42 4.37 -17.86 -3.25
CA ALA A 42 4.42 -17.05 -4.46
C ALA A 42 3.27 -16.02 -4.52
N GLU A 43 2.06 -16.41 -4.12
CA GLU A 43 0.88 -15.54 -4.06
C GLU A 43 1.08 -14.44 -3.02
N ARG A 44 1.59 -14.79 -1.82
CA ARG A 44 1.95 -13.82 -0.78
C ARG A 44 3.00 -12.82 -1.27
N GLN A 45 4.05 -13.30 -1.92
CA GLN A 45 5.11 -12.44 -2.45
C GLN A 45 4.57 -11.49 -3.52
N ARG A 46 3.72 -11.99 -4.41
CA ARG A 46 3.06 -11.18 -5.43
C ARG A 46 2.19 -10.09 -4.81
N ARG A 47 1.40 -10.40 -3.78
CA ARG A 47 0.60 -9.39 -3.07
C ARG A 47 1.49 -8.33 -2.44
N LYS A 48 2.58 -8.72 -1.76
CA LYS A 48 3.54 -7.76 -1.19
C LYS A 48 4.10 -6.80 -2.25
N GLN A 49 4.48 -7.32 -3.41
CA GLN A 49 4.96 -6.51 -4.54
C GLN A 49 3.87 -5.54 -5.04
N LEU A 50 2.62 -5.98 -5.15
CA LEU A 50 1.50 -5.12 -5.54
C LEU A 50 1.23 -4.02 -4.52
N HIS A 51 1.26 -4.34 -3.22
CA HIS A 51 1.11 -3.35 -2.16
C HIS A 51 2.22 -2.30 -2.20
N ALA A 52 3.48 -2.72 -2.35
CA ALA A 52 4.61 -1.81 -2.48
C ALA A 52 4.47 -0.88 -3.72
N LEU A 53 3.93 -1.40 -4.82
CA LEU A 53 3.66 -0.60 -6.02
C LEU A 53 2.55 0.44 -5.79
N LEU A 54 1.49 0.05 -5.08
CA LEU A 54 0.38 0.94 -4.73
C LEU A 54 0.83 2.06 -3.77
N GLU A 55 1.69 1.74 -2.81
CA GLU A 55 2.25 2.71 -1.88
C GLU A 55 3.08 3.77 -2.63
N ARG A 56 3.95 3.33 -3.54
CA ARG A 56 4.72 4.22 -4.41
C ARG A 56 3.85 5.08 -5.32
N ALA A 57 2.75 4.54 -5.81
CA ALA A 57 1.78 5.29 -6.60
C ALA A 57 1.08 6.37 -5.75
N ALA A 58 0.73 6.05 -4.50
CA ALA A 58 0.12 7.01 -3.58
C ALA A 58 1.09 8.17 -3.27
N GLU A 59 2.35 7.85 -2.95
CA GLU A 59 3.43 8.84 -2.74
C GLU A 59 3.57 9.77 -3.95
N PHE A 60 3.66 9.20 -5.16
CA PHE A 60 3.76 10.00 -6.39
C PHE A 60 2.61 11.00 -6.54
N PHE A 61 1.37 10.58 -6.30
CA PHE A 61 0.23 11.50 -6.41
C PHE A 61 0.22 12.55 -5.30
N HIS A 62 0.66 12.19 -4.10
CA HIS A 62 0.79 13.12 -2.98
C HIS A 62 1.84 14.20 -3.29
N ASP A 63 3.01 13.79 -3.79
CA ASP A 63 4.09 14.69 -4.19
C ASP A 63 3.68 15.61 -5.32
N GLN A 64 2.88 15.14 -6.28
CA GLN A 64 2.34 16.00 -7.32
C GLN A 64 1.46 17.10 -6.73
N LEU A 65 0.52 16.73 -5.84
CA LEU A 65 -0.35 17.71 -5.18
C LEU A 65 0.44 18.77 -4.40
N LEU A 66 1.56 18.41 -3.78
CA LEU A 66 2.38 19.34 -2.98
C LEU A 66 3.35 20.17 -3.84
N GLY A 67 4.03 19.53 -4.79
CA GLY A 67 5.17 20.09 -5.52
C GLY A 67 4.82 20.82 -6.81
N SER A 68 3.70 20.49 -7.48
CA SER A 68 3.42 21.04 -8.80
C SER A 68 2.80 22.46 -8.73
N PRO A 69 3.36 23.45 -9.46
CA PRO A 69 2.80 24.79 -9.55
C PRO A 69 1.45 24.80 -10.29
N HIS A 70 1.22 23.85 -11.20
CA HIS A 70 -0.03 23.68 -11.93
C HIS A 70 -1.20 23.17 -11.07
N ASP A 71 -0.92 22.66 -9.86
CA ASP A 71 -1.91 21.99 -9.01
C ASP A 71 -2.51 22.93 -7.97
N GLY A 72 -2.24 24.23 -8.11
CA GLY A 72 -2.91 25.31 -7.37
C GLY A 72 -4.43 25.19 -7.33
N PRO A 73 -5.13 24.83 -8.42
CA PRO A 73 -6.58 24.60 -8.41
C PRO A 73 -7.00 23.41 -7.52
N ALA A 74 -6.25 22.30 -7.53
CA ALA A 74 -6.56 21.13 -6.71
C ALA A 74 -6.39 21.43 -5.22
N ARG A 75 -5.30 22.09 -4.82
CA ARG A 75 -5.09 22.55 -3.44
C ARG A 75 -6.13 23.59 -3.00
N THR A 76 -6.57 24.44 -3.92
CA THR A 76 -7.63 25.43 -3.63
C THR A 76 -8.98 24.76 -3.46
N TYR A 77 -9.30 23.76 -4.29
CA TYR A 77 -10.51 22.95 -4.15
C TYR A 77 -10.56 22.21 -2.81
N LEU A 78 -9.46 21.56 -2.42
CA LEU A 78 -9.37 20.85 -1.13
C LEU A 78 -9.55 21.80 0.05
N ARG A 79 -8.88 22.95 0.04
CA ARG A 79 -9.05 23.99 1.07
C ARG A 79 -10.47 24.53 1.13
N GLY A 80 -11.10 24.78 -0.02
CA GLY A 80 -12.51 25.22 -0.09
C GLY A 80 -13.50 24.19 0.48
N ARG A 81 -13.10 22.92 0.53
CA ARG A 81 -13.90 21.82 1.11
C ARG A 81 -13.55 21.54 2.58
N GLY A 82 -12.64 22.30 3.17
CA GLY A 82 -12.24 22.16 4.57
C GLY A 82 -11.13 21.13 4.82
N TYR A 83 -10.47 20.64 3.78
CA TYR A 83 -9.25 19.84 3.95
C TYR A 83 -8.07 20.77 4.19
N ASP A 84 -7.55 20.75 5.41
CA ASP A 84 -6.31 21.42 5.76
C ASP A 84 -5.10 20.57 5.33
N ARG A 85 -3.91 21.15 5.51
CA ARG A 85 -2.66 20.50 5.14
C ARG A 85 -2.41 19.23 5.96
N GLU A 86 -2.75 19.25 7.24
CA GLU A 86 -2.54 18.12 8.15
C GLU A 86 -3.38 16.91 7.74
N LEU A 87 -4.63 17.10 7.33
CA LEU A 87 -5.49 16.04 6.80
C LEU A 87 -4.98 15.51 5.46
N VAL A 88 -4.52 16.39 4.57
CA VAL A 88 -3.95 16.00 3.28
C VAL A 88 -2.70 15.13 3.46
N GLU A 89 -1.83 15.49 4.40
CA GLU A 89 -0.62 14.70 4.74
C GLU A 89 -0.98 13.40 5.47
N LYS A 90 -1.89 13.45 6.46
CA LYS A 90 -2.31 12.27 7.23
C LYS A 90 -2.97 11.19 6.36
N PHE A 91 -3.81 11.61 5.42
CA PHE A 91 -4.54 10.68 4.54
C PHE A 91 -3.86 10.47 3.19
N GLN A 92 -2.64 11.02 2.99
CA GLN A 92 -1.87 10.91 1.74
C GLN A 92 -2.72 11.28 0.52
N ILE A 93 -3.50 12.37 0.64
CA ILE A 93 -4.34 12.83 -0.47
C ILE A 93 -3.43 13.33 -1.58
N GLY A 94 -3.64 12.83 -2.79
CA GLY A 94 -2.84 13.18 -3.96
C GLY A 94 -3.66 13.78 -5.11
N TYR A 95 -2.96 14.22 -6.14
CA TYR A 95 -3.52 14.74 -7.37
C TYR A 95 -2.97 13.97 -8.56
N ALA A 96 -3.87 13.50 -9.43
CA ALA A 96 -3.50 12.87 -10.69
C ALA A 96 -3.25 13.97 -11.74
N PRO A 97 -1.99 14.17 -12.18
CA PRO A 97 -1.68 15.19 -13.19
C PRO A 97 -2.33 14.84 -14.54
N PRO A 98 -2.64 15.84 -15.37
CA PRO A 98 -3.18 15.61 -16.70
C PRO A 98 -2.18 14.81 -17.55
N GLY A 99 -2.62 13.65 -18.05
CA GLY A 99 -1.84 12.79 -18.93
C GLY A 99 -1.91 11.32 -18.57
N ARG A 100 -2.08 10.46 -19.58
CA ARG A 100 -2.32 9.02 -19.38
C ARG A 100 -1.13 8.24 -18.83
N ASN A 101 0.09 8.75 -18.98
CA ASN A 101 1.31 7.98 -18.78
C ASN A 101 2.19 8.49 -17.61
N ALA A 102 1.71 9.46 -16.83
CA ALA A 102 2.52 10.08 -15.76
C ALA A 102 2.96 9.05 -14.70
N LEU A 103 2.00 8.30 -14.16
CA LEU A 103 2.28 7.23 -13.20
C LEU A 103 3.12 6.11 -13.83
N ALA A 104 2.74 5.67 -15.04
CA ALA A 104 3.43 4.59 -15.73
C ALA A 104 4.92 4.92 -15.96
N ARG A 105 5.27 6.16 -16.30
CA ARG A 105 6.68 6.57 -16.46
C ARG A 105 7.46 6.46 -15.16
N VAL A 106 6.88 6.84 -14.03
CA VAL A 106 7.55 6.78 -12.72
C VAL A 106 7.71 5.34 -12.25
N LEU A 107 6.68 4.50 -12.44
CA LEU A 107 6.75 3.10 -12.05
C LEU A 107 7.62 2.25 -12.99
N LEU A 108 7.66 2.56 -14.29
CA LEU A 108 8.49 1.85 -15.29
C LEU A 108 9.94 2.33 -15.33
N ALA A 109 10.24 3.53 -14.83
CA ALA A 109 11.62 4.02 -14.73
C ALA A 109 12.46 3.20 -13.73
N GLY A 110 11.84 2.27 -13.01
CA GLY A 110 12.50 1.42 -12.03
C GLY A 110 12.73 2.16 -10.71
N PRO A 111 12.53 1.49 -9.56
CA PRO A 111 13.15 1.90 -8.31
C PRO A 111 14.67 1.97 -8.50
N PRO A 112 15.40 2.94 -7.90
CA PRO A 112 16.86 2.87 -7.84
C PRO A 112 17.39 1.58 -7.16
N ASP A 113 16.51 0.80 -6.51
CA ASP A 113 16.86 -0.38 -5.72
C ASP A 113 16.15 -1.69 -6.13
N ALA A 114 15.33 -1.71 -7.20
CA ALA A 114 14.59 -2.92 -7.58
C ALA A 114 15.45 -4.00 -8.25
N ASP A 115 16.59 -3.58 -8.80
CA ASP A 115 17.54 -4.51 -9.40
C ASP A 115 18.34 -5.27 -8.31
N ALA A 116 18.33 -4.81 -7.05
CA ALA A 116 19.05 -5.47 -5.96
C ALA A 116 18.34 -6.75 -5.46
N ASP A 117 17.01 -6.75 -5.39
CA ASP A 117 16.24 -7.90 -4.88
C ASP A 117 15.90 -8.93 -5.98
N ALA A 118 15.81 -8.49 -7.24
CA ALA A 118 15.63 -9.39 -8.38
C ALA A 118 16.88 -10.24 -8.65
N ASP A 119 18.08 -9.68 -8.47
CA ASP A 119 19.35 -10.40 -8.65
C ASP A 119 19.68 -11.32 -7.45
N ALA A 120 19.18 -11.00 -6.25
CA ALA A 120 19.30 -11.87 -5.08
C ALA A 120 18.45 -13.14 -5.20
N ALA A 121 17.26 -13.06 -5.78
CA ALA A 121 16.41 -14.23 -6.05
C ALA A 121 16.96 -15.11 -7.19
N ALA A 122 17.64 -14.51 -8.18
CA ALA A 122 18.29 -15.25 -9.27
C ALA A 122 19.57 -16.00 -8.82
N ARG A 123 20.31 -15.47 -7.84
CA ARG A 123 21.52 -16.12 -7.29
C ARG A 123 21.25 -17.27 -6.32
N ALA A 124 20.04 -17.40 -5.78
CA ALA A 124 19.66 -18.50 -4.90
C ALA A 124 19.16 -19.76 -5.64
N ALA A 125 19.08 -19.73 -6.97
CA ALA A 125 18.48 -20.79 -7.79
C ALA A 125 19.42 -21.41 -8.85
N ALA A 126 20.74 -21.26 -8.71
CA ALA A 126 21.73 -22.01 -9.50
C ALA A 126 22.48 -23.01 -8.58
N PRO A 127 22.76 -24.23 -9.08
CA PRO A 127 22.85 -25.48 -8.32
C PRO A 127 24.03 -25.59 -7.35
#